data_AF-A0A7X7EZ43-F1
#
_entry.id   AF-A0A7X7EZ43-F1
#
_cell.length_a   1.000
_cell.length_b   1.000
_cell.length_c   1.000
_cell.angle_alpha   90.00
_cell.angle_beta   90.00
_cell.angle_gamma   90.00
#
_symmetry.space_group_name_H-M   'P 1'
#
loop_
_entity.id
_entity.type
_entity.pdbx_description
1 polymer ?
#
loop_
_entity_poly.entity_id
_entity_poly.type
_entity_poly.pdbx_seq_one_letter_code
_entity_poly.pdbx_strand_id
1 'polypeptide(L)'
;MWNVILSGLITVAAADVDLRTLDGQGARGNLVGLDGEHVVVETTEGRQSLSVKSLMSLRSAGVVRSTEPLPVVIELVDGSTCRATDCVVREGRFELTRPCGPAELAAGDIRSVRFAETSDTLLKEWTTLSAAASDSDRLILVREESLNYHAGIVRGISADRVEFDLDGEVLRVKRSNVLGVIYHRAAGRELPPTVATLVDTTGSRWAIRSLSFEAGVFRATIPAGTTLELPADQVVEVDFSEGKVTYLGELPWRLIEWTPYFGLREELPARKAFFAPRFDRSAAGAPLMLDGQQYARGVTLRSRSEIEFDLPEGYQRFKAGVGIDDAFRPHGNARVVVRGDDRVLAETHPAGTRPAEWIDVDITGVRRLSILVDFGEDMDLGDQVNCCEARIVK
;
A
#
# COMPACT_ATOMS: atom_id res chain seq x y z
N MET A 1 -59.28 9.50 16.98
CA MET A 1 -58.25 8.90 16.11
C MET A 1 -57.40 10.04 15.57
N TRP A 2 -56.20 10.23 16.12
CA TRP A 2 -55.14 10.99 15.46
C TRP A 2 -53.83 10.32 15.87
N ASN A 3 -53.30 9.49 14.98
CA ASN A 3 -51.97 8.93 15.14
C ASN A 3 -50.98 10.04 14.79
N VAL A 4 -50.29 10.57 15.80
CA VAL A 4 -49.09 11.39 15.59
C VAL A 4 -47.95 10.41 15.30
N ILE A 5 -47.55 10.33 14.03
CA ILE A 5 -46.32 9.64 13.63
C ILE A 5 -45.17 10.54 14.07
N LEU A 6 -44.49 10.17 15.15
CA LEU A 6 -43.19 10.74 15.49
C LEU A 6 -42.18 10.26 14.43
N SER A 7 -41.97 11.07 13.39
CA SER A 7 -40.80 10.93 12.52
C SER A 7 -39.59 11.39 13.33
N GLY A 8 -38.94 10.45 14.02
CA GLY A 8 -37.63 10.69 14.59
C GLY A 8 -36.66 11.05 13.46
N LEU A 9 -36.14 12.28 13.46
CA LEU A 9 -34.96 12.60 12.68
C LEU A 9 -33.83 11.73 13.24
N ILE A 10 -33.49 10.67 12.51
CA ILE A 10 -32.19 10.03 12.67
C ILE A 10 -31.20 11.03 12.09
N THR A 11 -30.53 11.80 12.94
CA THR A 11 -29.30 12.50 12.57
C THR A 11 -28.28 11.43 12.22
N VAL A 12 -28.24 11.05 10.94
CA VAL A 12 -27.14 10.27 10.38
C VAL A 12 -25.90 11.10 10.61
N ALA A 13 -24.93 10.56 11.37
CA ALA A 13 -23.65 11.22 11.57
C ALA A 13 -23.01 11.40 10.18
N ALA A 14 -23.03 12.63 9.69
CA ALA A 14 -22.39 12.99 8.44
C ALA A 14 -20.89 12.89 8.64
N ALA A 15 -20.23 12.06 7.84
CA ALA A 15 -18.78 11.93 7.88
C ALA A 15 -18.18 12.88 6.85
N ASP A 16 -17.55 13.98 7.27
CA ASP A 16 -16.81 14.87 6.36
C ASP A 16 -15.59 14.11 5.81
N VAL A 17 -15.45 14.05 4.50
CA VAL A 17 -14.41 13.29 3.81
C VAL A 17 -13.76 14.10 2.70
N ASP A 18 -12.46 13.88 2.52
CA ASP A 18 -11.68 14.29 1.36
C ASP A 18 -11.51 13.08 0.43
N LEU A 19 -12.09 13.15 -0.76
CA LEU A 19 -11.95 12.17 -1.83
C LEU A 19 -10.87 12.61 -2.80
N ARG A 20 -10.09 11.64 -3.29
CA ARG A 20 -9.16 11.83 -4.40
C ARG A 20 -9.42 10.79 -5.47
N THR A 21 -9.52 11.23 -6.71
CA THR A 21 -9.65 10.36 -7.88
C THR A 21 -8.28 10.04 -8.49
N LEU A 22 -8.25 8.99 -9.31
CA LEU A 22 -7.07 8.49 -10.02
C LEU A 22 -6.47 9.51 -11.00
N ASP A 23 -7.29 10.41 -11.54
CA ASP A 23 -6.86 11.52 -12.40
C ASP A 23 -6.27 12.70 -11.62
N GLY A 24 -6.42 12.72 -10.29
CA GLY A 24 -5.88 13.74 -9.39
C GLY A 24 -6.89 14.79 -8.95
N GLN A 25 -8.16 14.70 -9.37
CA GLN A 25 -9.20 15.59 -8.86
C GLN A 25 -9.51 15.28 -7.38
N GLY A 26 -9.89 16.33 -6.65
CA GLY A 26 -10.28 16.26 -5.25
C GLY A 26 -11.73 16.70 -5.07
N ALA A 27 -12.46 16.05 -4.17
CA ALA A 27 -13.78 16.49 -3.74
C ALA A 27 -13.86 16.40 -2.22
N ARG A 28 -14.41 17.42 -1.57
CA ARG A 28 -14.63 17.44 -0.12
C ARG A 28 -16.11 17.60 0.18
N GLY A 29 -16.61 16.81 1.12
CA GLY A 29 -17.98 16.93 1.58
C GLY A 29 -18.40 15.81 2.52
N ASN A 30 -19.68 15.79 2.87
CA ASN A 30 -20.24 14.78 3.76
C ASN A 30 -20.50 13.48 3.00
N LEU A 31 -19.94 12.36 3.46
CA LEU A 31 -20.24 11.03 2.96
C LEU A 31 -21.68 10.65 3.30
N VAL A 32 -22.47 10.41 2.26
CA VAL A 32 -23.89 10.04 2.36
C VAL A 32 -24.09 8.54 2.14
N GLY A 33 -23.26 7.91 1.30
CA GLY A 33 -23.39 6.49 0.99
C GLY A 33 -22.21 5.93 0.20
N LEU A 34 -21.98 4.63 0.36
CA LEU A 34 -21.05 3.84 -0.44
C LEU A 34 -21.65 2.44 -0.64
N ASP A 35 -21.81 1.98 -1.87
CA ASP A 35 -22.46 0.68 -2.18
C ASP A 35 -21.52 -0.32 -2.88
N GLY A 36 -20.21 -0.01 -2.89
CA GLY A 36 -19.17 -0.82 -3.53
C GLY A 36 -18.90 -0.43 -4.98
N GLU A 37 -19.85 0.23 -5.65
CA GLU A 37 -19.68 0.73 -7.01
C GLU A 37 -19.57 2.26 -7.07
N HIS A 38 -20.30 2.94 -6.20
CA HIS A 38 -20.38 4.39 -6.13
C HIS A 38 -20.14 4.90 -4.71
N VAL A 39 -19.50 6.06 -4.63
CA VAL A 39 -19.40 6.89 -3.43
C VAL A 39 -20.23 8.13 -3.66
N VAL A 40 -21.08 8.45 -2.69
CA VAL A 40 -21.99 9.58 -2.76
C VAL A 40 -21.64 10.57 -1.67
N VAL A 41 -21.26 11.78 -2.07
CA VAL A 41 -20.90 12.88 -1.16
C VAL A 41 -21.79 14.09 -1.39
N GLU A 42 -22.14 14.77 -0.31
CA GLU A 42 -22.81 16.06 -0.33
C GLU A 42 -21.78 17.17 -0.15
N THR A 43 -21.52 17.90 -1.23
CA THR A 43 -20.56 18.99 -1.29
C THR A 43 -21.27 20.35 -1.26
N THR A 44 -20.51 21.44 -1.16
CA THR A 44 -21.07 22.80 -1.31
C THR A 44 -21.68 23.07 -2.68
N GLU A 45 -21.29 22.31 -3.71
CA GLU A 45 -21.81 22.41 -5.07
C GLU A 45 -23.01 21.48 -5.33
N GLY A 46 -23.40 20.69 -4.31
CA GLY A 46 -24.49 19.73 -4.36
C GLY A 46 -24.02 18.28 -4.20
N ARG A 47 -24.95 17.36 -4.42
CA ARG A 47 -24.73 15.92 -4.29
C ARG A 47 -23.95 15.39 -5.50
N GLN A 48 -22.78 14.83 -5.25
CA GLN A 48 -21.93 14.20 -6.26
C GLN A 48 -21.91 12.68 -6.05
N SER A 49 -21.91 11.94 -7.16
CA SER A 49 -21.75 10.48 -7.18
C SER A 49 -20.52 10.15 -8.03
N LEU A 50 -19.54 9.50 -7.41
CA LEU A 50 -18.28 9.13 -8.03
C LEU A 50 -18.18 7.60 -8.10
N SER A 51 -17.65 7.07 -9.20
CA SER A 51 -17.40 5.63 -9.28
C SER A 51 -16.23 5.23 -8.38
N VAL A 52 -16.38 4.14 -7.63
CA VAL A 52 -15.28 3.52 -6.88
C VAL A 52 -14.12 3.19 -7.80
N LYS A 53 -14.36 2.85 -9.08
CA LYS A 53 -13.29 2.56 -10.05
C LYS A 53 -12.37 3.76 -10.29
N SER A 54 -12.88 4.98 -10.29
CA SER A 54 -12.08 6.19 -10.47
C SER A 54 -11.49 6.75 -9.17
N LEU A 55 -11.83 6.17 -8.01
CA LEU A 55 -11.29 6.63 -6.72
C LEU A 55 -9.89 6.07 -6.46
N MET A 56 -9.03 6.97 -6.00
CA MET A 56 -7.71 6.68 -5.44
C MET A 56 -7.82 6.53 -3.93
N SER A 57 -8.47 7.48 -3.24
CA SER A 57 -8.63 7.41 -1.78
C SER A 57 -9.85 8.17 -1.28
N LEU A 58 -10.29 7.78 -0.08
CA LEU A 58 -11.24 8.48 0.76
C LEU A 58 -10.56 8.68 2.12
N ARG A 59 -10.42 9.93 2.57
CA ARG A 59 -9.86 10.25 3.88
C ARG A 59 -10.92 10.95 4.73
N SER A 60 -11.13 10.50 5.96
CA SER A 60 -12.04 11.17 6.88
C SER A 60 -11.40 12.45 7.41
N ALA A 61 -12.10 13.57 7.29
CA ALA A 61 -11.62 14.86 7.75
C ALA A 61 -11.62 14.90 9.29
N GLY A 62 -10.50 15.31 9.90
CA GLY A 62 -10.37 15.44 11.35
C GLY A 62 -10.23 14.12 12.13
N VAL A 63 -10.34 12.96 11.47
CA VAL A 63 -10.08 11.66 12.08
C VAL A 63 -8.60 11.35 11.95
N VAL A 64 -7.91 11.25 13.09
CA VAL A 64 -6.47 10.98 13.15
C VAL A 64 -6.18 9.67 13.88
N ARG A 65 -5.05 9.05 13.54
CA ARG A 65 -4.60 7.85 14.26
C ARG A 65 -4.21 8.22 15.69
N SER A 66 -4.64 7.39 16.63
CA SER A 66 -4.15 7.43 18.01
C SER A 66 -2.66 7.08 18.05
N THR A 67 -1.93 7.76 18.92
CA THR A 67 -0.52 7.45 19.23
C THR A 67 -0.40 6.52 20.44
N GLU A 68 -1.51 6.12 21.06
CA GLU A 68 -1.48 5.20 22.19
C GLU A 68 -0.97 3.82 21.75
N PRO A 69 0.03 3.26 22.45
CA PRO A 69 0.54 1.95 22.13
C PRO A 69 -0.51 0.88 22.45
N LEU A 70 -0.71 -0.03 21.49
CA LEU A 70 -1.59 -1.18 21.66
C LEU A 70 -0.72 -2.45 21.67
N PRO A 71 -0.69 -3.18 22.79
CA PRO A 71 0.28 -4.26 23.00
C PRO A 71 0.01 -5.47 22.11
N VAL A 72 -1.25 -5.69 21.73
CA VAL A 72 -1.63 -6.81 20.88
C VAL A 72 -1.57 -6.41 19.41
N VAL A 73 -0.74 -7.11 18.64
CA VAL A 73 -0.62 -6.96 17.18
C VAL A 73 -0.89 -8.32 16.54
N ILE A 74 -1.83 -8.36 15.61
CA ILE A 74 -2.30 -9.56 14.94
C ILE A 74 -2.08 -9.39 13.45
N GLU A 75 -1.51 -10.40 12.80
CA GLU A 75 -1.40 -10.48 11.34
C GLU A 75 -2.35 -11.57 10.85
N LEU A 76 -3.11 -11.29 9.80
CA LEU A 76 -4.05 -12.24 9.19
C LEU A 76 -3.45 -12.86 7.92
N VAL A 77 -4.03 -13.97 7.48
CA VAL A 77 -3.62 -14.68 6.25
C VAL A 77 -3.84 -13.87 4.97
N ASP A 78 -4.68 -12.83 5.00
CA ASP A 78 -4.92 -11.92 3.87
C ASP A 78 -4.01 -10.67 3.88
N GLY A 79 -3.02 -10.63 4.78
CA GLY A 79 -2.11 -9.50 4.94
C GLY A 79 -2.65 -8.36 5.79
N SER A 80 -3.89 -8.44 6.29
CA SER A 80 -4.41 -7.47 7.25
C SER A 80 -3.59 -7.49 8.55
N THR A 81 -3.45 -6.33 9.17
CA THR A 81 -2.85 -6.15 10.48
C THR A 81 -3.83 -5.48 11.42
N CYS A 82 -4.07 -6.08 12.57
CA CYS A 82 -4.97 -5.57 13.60
C CYS A 82 -4.21 -5.24 14.87
N ARG A 83 -4.55 -4.11 15.48
CA ARG A 83 -4.06 -3.68 16.79
C ARG A 83 -5.19 -3.71 17.80
N ALA A 84 -4.90 -4.21 18.99
CA ALA A 84 -5.88 -4.40 20.05
C ALA A 84 -5.25 -4.15 21.43
N THR A 85 -6.11 -3.82 22.39
CA THR A 85 -5.73 -3.75 23.80
C THR A 85 -5.56 -5.16 24.35
N ASP A 86 -6.44 -6.08 23.95
CA ASP A 86 -6.36 -7.49 24.34
C ASP A 86 -7.00 -8.39 23.28
N CYS A 87 -6.69 -9.70 23.34
CA CYS A 87 -7.34 -10.74 22.57
C CYS A 87 -7.52 -12.01 23.42
N VAL A 88 -8.64 -12.69 23.22
CA VAL A 88 -8.95 -14.00 23.81
C VAL A 88 -9.32 -14.97 22.70
N VAL A 89 -8.86 -16.21 22.79
CA VAL A 89 -9.20 -17.27 21.84
C VAL A 89 -10.03 -18.34 22.53
N ARG A 90 -11.28 -18.48 22.08
CA ARG A 90 -12.25 -19.48 22.55
C ARG A 90 -12.97 -20.08 21.37
N GLU A 91 -13.15 -21.40 21.36
CA GLU A 91 -13.94 -22.10 20.34
C GLU A 91 -13.54 -21.76 18.89
N GLY A 92 -12.24 -21.56 18.65
CA GLY A 92 -11.73 -21.20 17.31
C GLY A 92 -12.03 -19.76 16.87
N ARG A 93 -12.36 -18.86 17.80
CA ARG A 93 -12.63 -17.44 17.53
C ARG A 93 -11.71 -16.57 18.38
N PHE A 94 -11.14 -15.55 17.73
CA PHE A 94 -10.39 -14.47 18.36
C PHE A 94 -11.35 -13.33 18.70
N GLU A 95 -11.66 -13.19 19.97
CA GLU A 95 -12.40 -12.07 20.53
C GLU A 95 -11.41 -10.94 20.83
N LEU A 96 -11.57 -9.80 20.17
CA LEU A 96 -10.66 -8.66 20.26
C LEU A 96 -11.27 -7.53 21.07
N THR A 97 -10.49 -7.01 22.02
CA THR A 97 -10.81 -5.78 22.75
C THR A 97 -10.03 -4.62 22.12
N ARG A 98 -10.73 -3.66 21.51
CA ARG A 98 -10.10 -2.55 20.79
C ARG A 98 -10.77 -1.21 21.14
N PRO A 99 -10.04 -0.09 21.09
CA PRO A 99 -10.61 1.25 21.28
C PRO A 99 -11.74 1.58 20.27
N CYS A 100 -11.61 1.11 19.03
CA CYS A 100 -12.60 1.32 17.96
C CYS A 100 -13.82 0.37 18.02
N GLY A 101 -13.95 -0.42 19.08
CA GLY A 101 -15.03 -1.40 19.28
C GLY A 101 -14.56 -2.85 19.15
N PRO A 102 -15.30 -3.80 19.77
CA PRO A 102 -14.94 -5.20 19.72
C PRO A 102 -14.97 -5.74 18.29
N ALA A 103 -14.19 -6.79 18.04
CA ALA A 103 -14.26 -7.55 16.80
C ALA A 103 -14.05 -9.04 17.09
N GLU A 104 -14.59 -9.87 16.21
CA GLU A 104 -14.38 -11.31 16.24
C GLU A 104 -13.72 -11.74 14.93
N LEU A 105 -12.63 -12.48 15.01
CA LEU A 105 -11.93 -13.06 13.85
C LEU A 105 -11.91 -14.59 13.98
N ALA A 106 -12.00 -15.32 12.87
CA ALA A 106 -11.81 -16.77 12.92
C ALA A 106 -10.34 -17.10 13.21
N ALA A 107 -10.09 -18.03 14.14
CA ALA A 107 -8.73 -18.46 14.47
C ALA A 107 -7.99 -19.05 13.27
N GLY A 108 -8.69 -19.60 12.28
CA GLY A 108 -8.11 -20.09 11.03
C GLY A 108 -7.57 -18.99 10.11
N ASP A 109 -7.97 -17.73 10.32
CA ASP A 109 -7.56 -16.58 9.52
C ASP A 109 -6.35 -15.84 10.12
N ILE A 110 -5.93 -16.19 11.34
CA ILE A 110 -4.82 -15.52 12.02
C ILE A 110 -3.49 -16.12 11.59
N ARG A 111 -2.57 -15.34 11.06
CA ARG A 111 -1.20 -15.80 10.80
C ARG A 111 -0.36 -15.79 12.07
N SER A 112 -0.40 -14.69 12.81
CA SER A 112 0.39 -14.52 14.02
C SER A 112 -0.26 -13.53 14.99
N VAL A 113 0.09 -13.64 16.26
CA VAL A 113 -0.29 -12.68 17.30
C VAL A 113 0.89 -12.41 18.20
N ARG A 114 1.18 -11.14 18.46
CA ARG A 114 2.16 -10.67 19.43
C ARG A 114 1.43 -9.95 20.56
N PHE A 115 1.87 -10.16 21.80
CA PHE A 115 1.20 -9.65 23.00
C PHE A 115 1.91 -8.46 23.67
N ALA A 116 3.06 -8.04 23.13
CA ALA A 116 3.82 -6.92 23.65
C ALA A 116 4.55 -6.17 22.52
N GLU A 117 4.82 -4.88 22.76
CA GLU A 117 5.80 -4.15 21.96
C GLU A 117 7.21 -4.73 22.18
N THR A 118 8.07 -4.60 21.19
CA THR A 118 9.40 -5.21 21.20
C THR A 118 10.38 -4.37 20.39
N SER A 119 11.68 -4.60 20.57
CA SER A 119 12.73 -3.85 19.88
C SER A 119 12.80 -4.19 18.38
N ASP A 120 13.41 -3.30 17.59
CA ASP A 120 13.61 -3.52 16.15
C ASP A 120 14.42 -4.79 15.86
N THR A 121 15.33 -5.17 16.75
CA THR A 121 16.11 -6.43 16.65
C THR A 121 15.19 -7.64 16.72
N LEU A 122 14.35 -7.71 17.75
CA LEU A 122 13.41 -8.82 17.94
C LEU A 122 12.32 -8.83 16.85
N LEU A 123 11.93 -7.67 16.33
CA LEU A 123 11.02 -7.56 15.18
C LEU A 123 11.60 -8.20 13.90
N LYS A 124 12.90 -8.02 13.64
CA LYS A 124 13.57 -8.64 12.49
C LYS A 124 13.63 -10.17 12.63
N GLU A 125 13.94 -10.66 13.82
CA GLU A 125 13.90 -12.10 14.11
C GLU A 125 12.49 -12.67 13.96
N TRP A 126 11.48 -11.98 14.52
CA TRP A 126 10.07 -12.35 14.41
C TRP A 126 9.64 -12.46 12.95
N THR A 127 10.01 -11.48 12.12
CA THR A 127 9.69 -11.47 10.69
C THR A 127 10.30 -12.68 9.98
N THR A 128 11.55 -13.02 10.31
CA THR A 128 12.24 -14.20 9.78
C THR A 128 11.54 -15.50 10.17
N LEU A 129 11.17 -15.63 11.46
CA LEU A 129 10.45 -16.81 11.97
C LEU A 129 9.04 -16.95 11.38
N SER A 130 8.34 -15.83 11.14
CA SER A 130 6.98 -15.79 10.58
C SER A 130 6.94 -16.11 9.07
N ALA A 131 8.07 -15.92 8.37
CA ALA A 131 8.23 -16.27 6.98
C ALA A 131 8.66 -17.74 6.76
N ALA A 132 9.32 -18.34 7.75
CA ALA A 132 9.80 -19.72 7.67
C ALA A 132 8.63 -20.72 7.76
N ALA A 133 8.55 -21.62 6.77
CA ALA A 133 7.57 -22.71 6.74
C ALA A 133 7.64 -23.55 8.03
N SER A 134 6.49 -24.06 8.45
CA SER A 134 6.30 -24.90 9.64
C SER A 134 5.23 -25.92 9.32
N ASP A 135 5.18 -27.02 10.07
CA ASP A 135 4.08 -27.98 10.11
C ASP A 135 3.27 -27.89 11.41
N SER A 136 3.68 -27.00 12.32
CA SER A 136 3.19 -26.84 13.68
C SER A 136 3.15 -25.36 14.10
N ASP A 137 2.29 -25.05 15.07
CA ASP A 137 2.24 -23.72 15.70
C ASP A 137 3.52 -23.50 16.51
N ARG A 138 3.92 -22.24 16.67
CA ARG A 138 5.10 -21.84 17.43
C ARG A 138 4.72 -20.91 18.56
N LEU A 139 5.05 -21.29 19.79
CA LEU A 139 4.99 -20.42 20.95
C LEU A 139 6.32 -19.68 21.09
N ILE A 140 6.31 -18.35 20.96
CA ILE A 140 7.52 -17.52 20.90
C ILE A 140 7.80 -16.92 22.27
N LEU A 141 9.04 -17.08 22.75
CA LEU A 141 9.53 -16.55 24.03
C LEU A 141 10.79 -15.72 23.79
N VAL A 142 11.01 -14.71 24.63
CA VAL A 142 12.27 -13.95 24.65
C VAL A 142 13.20 -14.56 25.69
N ARG A 143 14.45 -14.88 25.30
CA ARG A 143 15.52 -15.27 26.22
C ARG A 143 16.80 -14.56 25.81
N GLU A 144 17.47 -13.90 26.76
CA GLU A 144 18.77 -13.25 26.54
C GLU A 144 18.78 -12.35 25.29
N GLU A 145 17.74 -11.52 25.12
CA GLU A 145 17.57 -10.61 23.97
C GLU A 145 17.42 -11.28 22.59
N SER A 146 17.09 -12.58 22.56
CA SER A 146 16.82 -13.35 21.33
C SER A 146 15.48 -14.09 21.38
N LEU A 147 14.93 -14.42 20.21
CA LEU A 147 13.70 -15.22 20.12
C LEU A 147 13.99 -16.72 20.15
N ASN A 148 13.30 -17.40 21.04
CA ASN A 148 13.23 -18.86 21.11
C ASN A 148 11.79 -19.31 20.86
N TYR A 149 11.61 -20.54 20.38
CA TYR A 149 10.26 -21.08 20.19
C TYR A 149 10.13 -22.55 20.57
N HIS A 150 8.90 -22.93 20.92
CA HIS A 150 8.48 -24.32 21.04
C HIS A 150 7.44 -24.61 19.96
N ALA A 151 7.61 -25.73 19.25
CA ALA A 151 6.66 -26.24 18.27
C ALA A 151 5.57 -27.06 18.96
N GLY A 152 4.31 -26.94 18.52
CA GLY A 152 3.17 -27.59 19.15
C GLY A 152 1.84 -27.11 18.59
N ILE A 153 0.78 -27.17 19.40
CA ILE A 153 -0.57 -26.73 19.01
C ILE A 153 -1.10 -25.72 20.03
N VAL A 154 -1.55 -24.56 19.55
CA VAL A 154 -2.19 -23.57 20.41
C VAL A 154 -3.65 -23.95 20.59
N ARG A 155 -4.05 -24.25 21.82
CA ARG A 155 -5.43 -24.67 22.17
C ARG A 155 -6.32 -23.49 22.53
N GLY A 156 -5.75 -22.45 23.14
CA GLY A 156 -6.48 -21.27 23.57
C GLY A 156 -5.57 -20.18 24.11
N ILE A 157 -6.09 -18.96 24.14
CA ILE A 157 -5.41 -17.78 24.68
C ILE A 157 -6.41 -17.08 25.60
N SER A 158 -6.06 -16.90 26.87
CA SER A 158 -6.81 -16.07 27.82
C SER A 158 -6.10 -14.71 28.02
N ALA A 159 -6.68 -13.87 28.88
CA ALA A 159 -6.06 -12.62 29.29
C ALA A 159 -4.66 -12.82 29.94
N ASP A 160 -4.41 -13.97 30.58
CA ASP A 160 -3.21 -14.19 31.39
C ASP A 160 -2.42 -15.47 31.05
N ARG A 161 -2.94 -16.36 30.20
CA ARG A 161 -2.34 -17.64 29.85
C ARG A 161 -2.47 -17.95 28.36
N VAL A 162 -1.51 -18.73 27.86
CA VAL A 162 -1.62 -19.46 26.59
C VAL A 162 -1.66 -20.95 26.92
N GLU A 163 -2.71 -21.62 26.44
CA GLU A 163 -2.83 -23.08 26.52
C GLU A 163 -2.16 -23.69 25.29
N PHE A 164 -1.03 -24.36 25.51
CA PHE A 164 -0.16 -24.86 24.47
C PHE A 164 0.07 -26.35 24.66
N ASP A 165 -0.32 -27.14 23.66
CA ASP A 165 -0.13 -28.57 23.64
C ASP A 165 1.23 -28.90 23.02
N LEU A 166 2.10 -29.49 23.84
CA LEU A 166 3.43 -29.96 23.47
C LEU A 166 3.43 -31.49 23.58
N ASP A 167 3.44 -32.16 22.43
CA ASP A 167 3.48 -33.63 22.34
C ASP A 167 2.36 -34.35 23.11
N GLY A 168 1.16 -33.76 23.19
CA GLY A 168 -0.01 -34.29 23.88
C GLY A 168 -0.19 -33.79 25.32
N GLU A 169 0.79 -33.06 25.86
CA GLU A 169 0.70 -32.42 27.16
C GLU A 169 0.29 -30.94 27.03
N VAL A 170 -0.84 -30.56 27.64
CA VAL A 170 -1.32 -29.18 27.62
C VAL A 170 -0.66 -28.36 28.73
N LEU A 171 0.31 -27.54 28.33
CA LEU A 171 1.00 -26.58 29.17
C LEU A 171 0.20 -25.27 29.27
N ARG A 172 0.06 -24.74 30.48
CA ARG A 172 -0.55 -23.42 30.74
C ARG A 172 0.53 -22.38 31.00
N VAL A 173 1.01 -21.74 29.93
CA VAL A 173 2.12 -20.79 29.99
C VAL A 173 1.60 -19.38 30.34
N LYS A 174 2.26 -18.66 31.24
CA LYS A 174 1.92 -17.26 31.55
C LYS A 174 2.10 -16.39 30.31
N ARG A 175 1.08 -15.64 29.92
CA ARG A 175 1.12 -14.77 28.74
C ARG A 175 2.20 -13.68 28.85
N SER A 176 2.50 -13.22 30.06
CA SER A 176 3.62 -12.29 30.33
C SER A 176 5.01 -12.83 29.98
N ASN A 177 5.15 -14.16 29.83
CA ASN A 177 6.41 -14.81 29.47
C ASN A 177 6.48 -15.16 27.97
N VAL A 178 5.42 -14.86 27.22
CA VAL A 178 5.25 -15.21 25.82
C VAL A 178 5.24 -13.91 25.01
N LEU A 179 6.14 -13.78 24.04
CA LEU A 179 6.11 -12.65 23.13
C LEU A 179 4.90 -12.73 22.20
N GLY A 180 4.63 -13.93 21.70
CA GLY A 180 3.55 -14.16 20.76
C GLY A 180 3.43 -15.61 20.32
N VAL A 181 2.53 -15.83 19.38
CA VAL A 181 2.25 -17.11 18.73
C VAL A 181 2.30 -16.90 17.22
N ILE A 182 2.94 -17.84 16.52
CA ILE A 182 2.91 -17.93 15.06
C ILE A 182 2.16 -19.22 14.73
N TYR A 183 1.05 -19.12 14.01
CA TYR A 183 0.23 -20.28 13.67
C TYR A 183 0.76 -20.98 12.42
N HIS A 184 0.69 -22.30 12.41
CA HIS A 184 0.83 -23.06 11.19
C HIS A 184 -0.37 -22.83 10.27
N ARG A 185 -0.08 -22.62 8.99
CA ARG A 185 -1.08 -22.50 7.93
C ARG A 185 -0.69 -23.42 6.78
N ALA A 186 -1.55 -24.38 6.50
CA ALA A 186 -1.41 -25.19 5.30
C ALA A 186 -1.43 -24.27 4.07
N ALA A 187 -0.48 -24.46 3.17
CA ALA A 187 -0.45 -23.72 1.91
C ALA A 187 -1.69 -24.04 1.06
N GLY A 188 -2.10 -23.09 0.21
CA GLY A 188 -3.09 -23.34 -0.85
C GLY A 188 -4.50 -22.78 -0.61
N ARG A 189 -4.74 -21.97 0.43
CA ARG A 189 -5.98 -21.19 0.51
C ARG A 189 -5.87 -19.99 -0.44
N GLU A 190 -6.52 -20.09 -1.58
CA GLU A 190 -6.69 -18.96 -2.50
C GLU A 190 -7.76 -18.01 -1.93
N LEU A 191 -7.39 -16.74 -1.77
CA LEU A 191 -8.26 -15.70 -1.23
C LEU A 191 -8.77 -14.79 -2.34
N PRO A 192 -10.01 -14.28 -2.26
CA PRO A 192 -10.51 -13.28 -3.19
C PRO A 192 -9.59 -12.04 -3.25
N PRO A 193 -9.55 -11.32 -4.39
CA PRO A 193 -8.72 -10.13 -4.51
C PRO A 193 -9.20 -9.00 -3.60
N THR A 194 -8.25 -8.19 -3.15
CA THR A 194 -8.47 -6.95 -2.41
C THR A 194 -8.89 -5.83 -3.36
N VAL A 195 -9.89 -5.04 -2.97
CA VAL A 195 -10.37 -3.86 -3.71
C VAL A 195 -9.97 -2.54 -3.06
N ALA A 196 -9.62 -2.58 -1.78
CA ALA A 196 -9.16 -1.43 -1.01
C ALA A 196 -8.40 -1.85 0.25
N THR A 197 -7.58 -0.95 0.79
CA THR A 197 -7.05 -1.06 2.15
C THR A 197 -7.72 -0.02 3.05
N LEU A 198 -8.36 -0.46 4.14
CA LEU A 198 -8.93 0.42 5.14
C LEU A 198 -7.97 0.59 6.32
N VAL A 199 -7.83 1.82 6.80
CA VAL A 199 -7.04 2.17 7.99
C VAL A 199 -7.95 2.76 9.06
N ASP A 200 -7.90 2.20 10.26
CA ASP A 200 -8.65 2.71 11.41
C ASP A 200 -7.81 3.63 12.34
N THR A 201 -8.47 4.22 13.34
CA THR A 201 -7.87 5.10 14.35
C THR A 201 -6.80 4.42 15.21
N THR A 202 -6.81 3.08 15.31
CA THR A 202 -5.78 2.31 16.04
C THR A 202 -4.51 2.10 15.21
N GLY A 203 -4.55 2.45 13.92
CA GLY A 203 -3.51 2.17 12.95
C GLY A 203 -3.53 0.75 12.40
N SER A 204 -4.60 -0.01 12.67
CA SER A 204 -4.84 -1.30 12.00
C SER A 204 -5.04 -1.05 10.50
N ARG A 205 -4.58 -1.99 9.68
CA ARG A 205 -4.75 -1.99 8.22
C ARG A 205 -5.50 -3.24 7.80
N TRP A 206 -6.63 -3.07 7.14
CA TRP A 206 -7.51 -4.16 6.72
C TRP A 206 -7.52 -4.25 5.21
N ALA A 207 -7.16 -5.40 4.66
CA ALA A 207 -7.43 -5.72 3.27
C ALA A 207 -8.94 -5.91 3.11
N ILE A 208 -9.56 -5.21 2.17
CA ILE A 208 -11.02 -5.19 1.98
C ILE A 208 -11.36 -5.83 0.64
N ARG A 209 -12.26 -6.82 0.64
CA ARG A 209 -12.86 -7.38 -0.58
C ARG A 209 -14.14 -6.66 -1.00
N SER A 210 -14.89 -6.12 -0.03
CA SER A 210 -16.12 -5.38 -0.27
C SER A 210 -16.36 -4.37 0.85
N LEU A 211 -16.77 -3.17 0.48
CA LEU A 211 -17.02 -2.07 1.40
C LEU A 211 -18.40 -1.47 1.11
N SER A 212 -19.10 -1.09 2.16
CA SER A 212 -20.30 -0.26 2.08
C SER A 212 -20.32 0.76 3.23
N PHE A 213 -21.06 1.84 3.04
CA PHE A 213 -21.30 2.86 4.05
C PHE A 213 -22.77 3.23 4.06
N GLU A 214 -23.40 3.04 5.21
CA GLU A 214 -24.79 3.42 5.45
C GLU A 214 -24.95 3.85 6.91
N ALA A 215 -25.79 4.86 7.15
CA ALA A 215 -26.13 5.32 8.49
C ALA A 215 -24.92 5.64 9.41
N GLY A 216 -23.81 6.15 8.87
CA GLY A 216 -22.63 6.53 9.64
C GLY A 216 -21.65 5.38 9.93
N VAL A 217 -21.87 4.19 9.37
CA VAL A 217 -21.07 2.99 9.63
C VAL A 217 -20.52 2.42 8.34
N PHE A 218 -19.21 2.18 8.31
CA PHE A 218 -18.55 1.36 7.30
C PHE A 218 -18.75 -0.12 7.64
N ARG A 219 -19.32 -0.87 6.71
CA ARG A 219 -19.35 -2.33 6.75
C ARG A 219 -18.31 -2.86 5.75
N ALA A 220 -17.19 -3.33 6.28
CA ALA A 220 -16.01 -3.72 5.52
C ALA A 220 -15.80 -5.24 5.66
N THR A 221 -15.80 -5.96 4.55
CA THR A 221 -15.53 -7.41 4.57
C THR A 221 -14.13 -7.68 4.05
N ILE A 222 -13.36 -8.48 4.78
CA ILE A 222 -12.00 -8.85 4.41
C ILE A 222 -11.99 -10.08 3.48
N PRO A 223 -10.94 -10.33 2.68
CA PRO A 223 -10.83 -11.51 1.83
C PRO A 223 -11.10 -12.83 2.55
N ALA A 224 -10.65 -12.94 3.81
CA ALA A 224 -10.87 -14.13 4.63
C ALA A 224 -12.35 -14.41 4.97
N GLY A 225 -13.23 -13.41 4.84
CA GLY A 225 -14.69 -13.55 4.93
C GLY A 225 -15.34 -12.80 6.09
N THR A 226 -14.56 -12.38 7.09
CA THR A 226 -15.05 -11.61 8.23
C THR A 226 -15.53 -10.22 7.84
N THR A 227 -16.67 -9.80 8.40
CA THR A 227 -17.19 -8.44 8.22
C THR A 227 -16.99 -7.63 9.49
N LEU A 228 -16.34 -6.47 9.33
CA LEU A 228 -16.13 -5.46 10.36
C LEU A 228 -17.16 -4.35 10.21
N GLU A 229 -17.65 -3.86 11.34
CA GLU A 229 -18.49 -2.67 11.42
C GLU A 229 -17.68 -1.58 12.14
N LEU A 230 -17.42 -0.48 11.44
CA LEU A 230 -16.59 0.62 11.93
C LEU A 230 -17.38 1.92 11.79
N PRO A 231 -17.68 2.62 12.90
CA PRO A 231 -18.23 3.97 12.83
C PRO A 231 -17.30 4.89 12.02
N ALA A 232 -17.87 5.88 11.34
CA ALA A 232 -17.11 6.77 10.47
C ALA A 232 -15.94 7.48 11.19
N ASP A 233 -16.12 7.82 12.46
CA ASP A 233 -15.12 8.47 13.30
C ASP A 233 -13.96 7.53 13.72
N GLN A 234 -14.06 6.23 13.43
CA GLN A 234 -13.00 5.25 13.62
C GLN A 234 -12.22 4.95 12.34
N VAL A 235 -12.64 5.45 11.18
CA VAL A 235 -11.97 5.21 9.90
C VAL A 235 -11.16 6.45 9.51
N VAL A 236 -9.85 6.28 9.37
CA VAL A 236 -8.94 7.35 8.98
C VAL A 236 -8.89 7.48 7.46
N GLU A 237 -8.77 6.35 6.76
CA GLU A 237 -8.56 6.32 5.32
C GLU A 237 -9.03 5.00 4.71
N VAL A 238 -9.56 5.08 3.51
CA VAL A 238 -9.75 3.95 2.61
C VAL A 238 -8.96 4.24 1.33
N ASP A 239 -7.94 3.43 1.10
CA ASP A 239 -7.10 3.49 -0.09
C ASP A 239 -7.63 2.51 -1.13
N PHE A 240 -8.05 3.03 -2.28
CA PHE A 240 -8.58 2.27 -3.40
C PHE A 240 -7.58 2.12 -4.55
N SER A 241 -6.31 2.51 -4.35
CA SER A 241 -5.28 2.48 -5.39
C SER A 241 -4.76 1.07 -5.68
N GLU A 242 -4.98 0.12 -4.76
CA GLU A 242 -4.54 -1.27 -4.91
C GLU A 242 -5.12 -1.89 -6.19
N GLY A 243 -4.24 -2.44 -7.03
CA GLY A 243 -4.61 -3.00 -8.32
C GLY A 243 -5.11 -1.98 -9.36
N LYS A 244 -5.10 -0.67 -9.05
CA LYS A 244 -5.44 0.42 -9.99
C LYS A 244 -4.24 1.29 -10.35
N VAL A 245 -3.23 1.34 -9.48
CA VAL A 245 -1.99 2.08 -9.70
C VAL A 245 -0.84 1.09 -9.64
N THR A 246 0.05 1.18 -10.62
CA THR A 246 1.31 0.42 -10.62
C THR A 246 2.44 1.32 -11.05
N TYR A 247 3.48 1.40 -10.23
CA TYR A 247 4.67 2.18 -10.55
C TYR A 247 5.54 1.41 -11.55
N LEU A 248 6.23 2.11 -12.45
CA LEU A 248 7.06 1.46 -13.46
C LEU A 248 8.17 0.57 -12.86
N GLY A 249 8.66 0.89 -11.66
CA GLY A 249 9.64 0.06 -10.95
C GLY A 249 9.12 -1.29 -10.48
N GLU A 250 7.80 -1.49 -10.49
CA GLU A 250 7.14 -2.75 -10.13
C GLU A 250 6.81 -3.59 -11.38
N LEU A 251 6.96 -3.03 -12.59
CA LEU A 251 6.68 -3.72 -13.84
C LEU A 251 7.90 -4.51 -14.32
N PRO A 252 7.67 -5.68 -14.96
CA PRO A 252 8.73 -6.33 -15.71
C PRO A 252 9.15 -5.45 -16.90
N TRP A 253 10.45 -5.18 -16.99
CA TRP A 253 11.06 -4.53 -18.15
C TRP A 253 11.59 -5.59 -19.12
N ARG A 254 11.46 -5.33 -20.42
CA ARG A 254 11.96 -6.18 -21.51
C ARG A 254 13.33 -5.78 -21.98
N LEU A 255 13.54 -4.47 -22.06
CA LEU A 255 14.72 -3.87 -22.65
C LEU A 255 15.22 -2.78 -21.73
N ILE A 256 16.53 -2.78 -21.49
CA ILE A 256 17.27 -1.64 -20.97
C ILE A 256 18.48 -1.50 -21.87
N GLU A 257 18.52 -0.41 -22.63
CA GLU A 257 19.67 -0.04 -23.44
C GLU A 257 20.22 1.30 -23.00
N TRP A 258 21.55 1.39 -22.98
CA TRP A 258 22.26 2.64 -22.81
C TRP A 258 23.32 2.76 -23.90
N THR A 259 23.35 3.93 -24.53
CA THR A 259 24.30 4.29 -25.58
C THR A 259 25.07 5.53 -25.11
N PRO A 260 26.41 5.47 -24.96
CA PRO A 260 27.20 6.64 -24.61
C PRO A 260 27.27 7.63 -25.78
N TYR A 261 27.43 8.92 -25.48
CA TYR A 261 27.70 9.93 -26.52
C TYR A 261 29.07 9.68 -27.16
N PHE A 262 30.09 9.43 -26.33
CA PHE A 262 31.41 8.99 -26.76
C PHE A 262 31.58 7.48 -26.55
N GLY A 263 31.42 6.73 -27.64
CA GLY A 263 31.59 5.28 -27.67
C GLY A 263 33.03 4.84 -27.49
N LEU A 264 33.20 3.65 -26.91
CA LEU A 264 34.45 2.90 -26.97
C LEU A 264 34.42 1.96 -28.18
N ARG A 265 35.60 1.48 -28.61
CA ARG A 265 35.70 0.44 -29.66
C ARG A 265 34.96 -0.85 -29.26
N GLU A 266 34.95 -1.16 -27.97
CA GLU A 266 34.18 -2.24 -27.36
C GLU A 266 33.56 -1.72 -26.06
N GLU A 267 32.26 -1.93 -25.87
CA GLU A 267 31.55 -1.40 -24.72
C GLU A 267 31.73 -2.29 -23.49
N LEU A 268 32.10 -1.69 -22.37
CA LEU A 268 32.43 -2.43 -21.15
C LEU A 268 31.15 -2.72 -20.34
N PRO A 269 30.93 -3.97 -19.88
CA PRO A 269 29.78 -4.31 -19.03
C PRO A 269 29.66 -3.43 -17.78
N ALA A 270 30.80 -3.06 -17.18
CA ALA A 270 30.83 -2.17 -16.01
C ALA A 270 30.30 -0.77 -16.31
N ARG A 271 30.52 -0.23 -17.52
CA ARG A 271 29.95 1.07 -17.92
C ARG A 271 28.44 0.93 -18.10
N LYS A 272 27.95 -0.11 -18.79
CA LYS A 272 26.51 -0.36 -18.92
C LYS A 272 25.82 -0.47 -17.56
N ALA A 273 26.40 -1.21 -16.60
CA ALA A 273 25.85 -1.32 -15.25
C ALA A 273 25.91 0.01 -14.47
N PHE A 274 27.02 0.74 -14.59
CA PHE A 274 27.17 2.06 -13.98
C PHE A 274 26.16 3.05 -14.54
N PHE A 275 25.85 2.99 -15.83
CA PHE A 275 24.96 3.89 -16.56
C PHE A 275 23.49 3.45 -16.64
N ALA A 276 23.18 2.21 -16.24
CA ALA A 276 21.82 1.69 -16.24
C ALA A 276 20.85 2.59 -15.43
N PRO A 277 19.54 2.52 -15.74
CA PRO A 277 18.50 3.19 -14.97
C PRO A 277 18.55 2.82 -13.48
N ARG A 278 17.99 3.70 -12.64
CA ARG A 278 17.79 3.47 -11.21
C ARG A 278 16.31 3.65 -10.90
N PHE A 279 15.74 2.69 -10.17
CA PHE A 279 14.36 2.76 -9.69
C PHE A 279 14.35 3.31 -8.27
N ASP A 280 13.42 4.23 -8.00
CA ASP A 280 13.13 4.83 -6.68
C ASP A 280 14.32 5.55 -6.01
N ARG A 281 15.35 5.91 -6.78
CA ARG A 281 16.54 6.64 -6.33
C ARG A 281 17.29 7.25 -7.50
N SER A 282 18.03 8.32 -7.21
CA SER A 282 18.89 8.99 -8.19
C SER A 282 20.07 8.11 -8.63
N ALA A 283 20.81 8.57 -9.65
CA ALA A 283 22.02 7.89 -10.12
C ALA A 283 23.10 7.71 -9.03
N ALA A 284 23.14 8.60 -8.05
CA ALA A 284 24.04 8.54 -6.89
C ALA A 284 23.48 7.72 -5.71
N GLY A 285 22.26 7.20 -5.82
CA GLY A 285 21.59 6.46 -4.75
C GLY A 285 20.89 7.33 -3.70
N ALA A 286 20.77 8.65 -3.94
CA ALA A 286 20.01 9.57 -3.10
C ALA A 286 18.50 9.53 -3.47
N PRO A 287 17.60 10.15 -2.68
CA PRO A 287 16.21 10.32 -3.07
C PRO A 287 16.05 11.05 -4.41
N LEU A 288 14.96 10.77 -5.12
CA LEU A 288 14.60 11.49 -6.35
C LEU A 288 14.17 12.92 -5.99
N MET A 289 14.72 13.90 -6.69
CA MET A 289 14.44 15.32 -6.45
C MET A 289 14.02 16.01 -7.75
N LEU A 290 12.92 16.75 -7.72
CA LEU A 290 12.48 17.66 -8.78
C LEU A 290 11.91 18.94 -8.16
N ASP A 291 12.40 20.10 -8.57
CA ASP A 291 11.91 21.43 -8.14
C ASP A 291 11.90 21.61 -6.60
N GLY A 292 12.90 21.05 -5.92
CA GLY A 292 13.03 21.09 -4.46
C GLY A 292 12.13 20.09 -3.73
N GLN A 293 11.34 19.29 -4.44
CA GLN A 293 10.47 18.28 -3.86
C GLN A 293 11.11 16.89 -3.96
N GLN A 294 11.07 16.16 -2.84
CA GLN A 294 11.50 14.77 -2.75
C GLN A 294 10.38 13.82 -3.19
N TYR A 295 10.74 12.79 -3.96
CA TYR A 295 9.85 11.72 -4.39
C TYR A 295 10.37 10.35 -3.96
N ALA A 296 9.45 9.48 -3.51
CA ALA A 296 9.78 8.12 -3.08
C ALA A 296 9.75 7.12 -4.24
N ARG A 297 9.00 7.40 -5.31
CA ARG A 297 8.80 6.51 -6.45
C ARG A 297 9.18 7.15 -7.77
N GLY A 298 9.80 6.40 -8.67
CA GLY A 298 10.12 6.87 -10.02
C GLY A 298 11.29 6.12 -10.67
N VAL A 299 11.74 6.64 -11.81
CA VAL A 299 12.88 6.09 -12.56
C VAL A 299 13.85 7.20 -12.92
N THR A 300 15.13 7.04 -12.58
CA THR A 300 16.21 7.91 -13.08
C THR A 300 16.86 7.26 -14.29
N LEU A 301 16.96 8.03 -15.38
CA LEU A 301 17.58 7.65 -16.64
C LEU A 301 18.67 8.66 -17.01
N ARG A 302 19.64 8.22 -17.81
CA ARG A 302 20.68 9.07 -18.39
C ARG A 302 20.59 9.07 -19.90
N SER A 303 20.93 10.17 -20.56
CA SER A 303 21.04 10.14 -22.02
C SER A 303 22.25 9.27 -22.46
N ARG A 304 22.19 8.54 -23.58
CA ARG A 304 20.99 8.07 -24.26
C ARG A 304 20.58 6.72 -23.67
N SER A 305 19.43 6.63 -23.00
CA SER A 305 18.90 5.37 -22.47
C SER A 305 17.47 5.12 -22.94
N GLU A 306 17.15 3.86 -23.21
CA GLU A 306 15.80 3.41 -23.48
C GLU A 306 15.44 2.27 -22.53
N ILE A 307 14.24 2.34 -21.96
CA ILE A 307 13.64 1.26 -21.20
C ILE A 307 12.27 0.92 -21.79
N GLU A 308 12.00 -0.36 -21.95
CA GLU A 308 10.71 -0.88 -22.42
C GLU A 308 10.05 -1.75 -21.36
N PHE A 309 8.78 -1.51 -21.09
CA PHE A 309 7.96 -2.24 -20.12
C PHE A 309 6.85 -3.00 -20.82
N ASP A 310 6.57 -4.20 -20.30
CA ASP A 310 5.32 -4.89 -20.60
C ASP A 310 4.19 -4.31 -19.73
N LEU A 311 3.13 -3.86 -20.40
CA LEU A 311 1.95 -3.35 -19.72
C LEU A 311 0.95 -4.48 -19.43
N PRO A 312 0.50 -4.64 -18.17
CA PRO A 312 -0.66 -5.48 -17.87
C PRO A 312 -1.93 -4.90 -18.51
N GLU A 313 -2.90 -5.77 -18.78
CA GLU A 313 -4.18 -5.34 -19.36
C GLU A 313 -4.99 -4.47 -18.39
N GLY A 314 -5.84 -3.61 -18.96
CA GLY A 314 -6.82 -2.81 -18.22
C GLY A 314 -6.33 -1.46 -17.70
N TYR A 315 -5.06 -1.09 -17.93
CA TYR A 315 -4.54 0.25 -17.64
C TYR A 315 -4.81 1.22 -18.80
N GLN A 316 -5.12 2.46 -18.45
CA GLN A 316 -5.60 3.48 -19.39
C GLN A 316 -4.73 4.74 -19.41
N ARG A 317 -4.00 5.05 -18.34
CA ARG A 317 -3.18 6.27 -18.25
C ARG A 317 -1.74 5.98 -17.85
N PHE A 318 -0.78 6.64 -18.48
CA PHE A 318 0.59 6.76 -17.97
C PHE A 318 0.80 8.19 -17.46
N LYS A 319 1.31 8.32 -16.22
CA LYS A 319 1.59 9.59 -15.56
C LYS A 319 3.02 9.62 -15.02
N ALA A 320 3.75 10.73 -15.21
CA ALA A 320 5.08 10.95 -14.63
C ALA A 320 5.41 12.45 -14.58
N GLY A 321 6.11 12.89 -13.52
CA GLY A 321 6.80 14.18 -13.48
C GLY A 321 8.22 14.02 -14.02
N VAL A 322 8.56 14.76 -15.07
CA VAL A 322 9.80 14.61 -15.83
C VAL A 322 10.64 15.87 -15.72
N GLY A 323 11.89 15.73 -15.29
CA GLY A 323 12.82 16.86 -15.17
C GLY A 323 14.26 16.41 -14.96
N ILE A 324 15.19 17.37 -14.97
CA ILE A 324 16.57 17.13 -14.54
C ILE A 324 16.61 17.08 -13.01
N ASP A 325 17.26 16.05 -12.47
CA ASP A 325 17.50 15.88 -11.04
C ASP A 325 18.15 17.14 -10.44
N ASP A 326 17.62 17.61 -9.31
CA ASP A 326 18.08 18.85 -8.68
C ASP A 326 19.59 18.86 -8.36
N ALA A 327 20.21 17.68 -8.13
CA ALA A 327 21.65 17.59 -7.88
C ALA A 327 22.51 17.96 -9.11
N PHE A 328 21.93 17.96 -10.30
CA PHE A 328 22.62 18.29 -11.56
C PHE A 328 22.24 19.68 -12.09
N ARG A 329 21.22 20.32 -11.50
CA ARG A 329 20.83 21.69 -11.85
C ARG A 329 21.96 22.70 -11.53
N PRO A 330 22.08 23.79 -12.32
CA PRO A 330 21.24 24.17 -13.46
C PRO A 330 21.65 23.52 -14.79
N HIS A 331 22.52 22.51 -14.79
CA HIS A 331 22.99 21.81 -15.99
C HIS A 331 22.04 20.68 -16.40
N GLY A 332 22.33 20.01 -17.52
CA GLY A 332 21.52 18.94 -18.09
C GLY A 332 20.49 19.46 -19.09
N ASN A 333 20.42 18.79 -20.23
CA ASN A 333 19.51 19.09 -21.33
C ASN A 333 19.27 17.78 -22.10
N ALA A 334 18.08 17.23 -21.98
CA ALA A 334 17.74 15.96 -22.62
C ALA A 334 16.41 16.06 -23.39
N ARG A 335 16.18 15.07 -24.25
CA ARG A 335 14.90 14.87 -24.93
C ARG A 335 14.27 13.59 -24.42
N VAL A 336 13.06 13.66 -23.87
CA VAL A 336 12.34 12.50 -23.35
C VAL A 336 11.19 12.16 -24.29
N VAL A 337 11.10 10.91 -24.73
CA VAL A 337 10.03 10.41 -25.59
C VAL A 337 9.38 9.21 -24.94
N VAL A 338 8.07 9.28 -24.77
CA VAL A 338 7.24 8.17 -24.29
C VAL A 338 6.52 7.57 -25.49
N ARG A 339 6.69 6.26 -25.71
CA ARG A 339 6.03 5.52 -26.80
C ARG A 339 5.11 4.44 -26.26
N GLY A 340 3.99 4.24 -26.93
CA GLY A 340 3.10 3.09 -26.75
C GLY A 340 3.03 2.28 -28.04
N ASP A 341 3.47 1.02 -28.00
CA ASP A 341 3.57 0.15 -29.18
C ASP A 341 4.20 0.88 -30.39
N ASP A 342 5.37 1.47 -30.14
CA ASP A 342 6.19 2.21 -31.12
C ASP A 342 5.62 3.57 -31.59
N ARG A 343 4.41 3.95 -31.17
CA ARG A 343 3.83 5.29 -31.42
C ARG A 343 4.23 6.27 -30.34
N VAL A 344 4.72 7.46 -30.72
CA VAL A 344 4.96 8.57 -29.77
C VAL A 344 3.64 9.02 -29.14
N LEU A 345 3.57 8.99 -27.82
CA LEU A 345 2.45 9.44 -27.00
C LEU A 345 2.72 10.80 -26.37
N ALA A 346 3.96 11.02 -25.90
CA ALA A 346 4.42 12.29 -25.37
C ALA A 346 5.90 12.52 -25.69
N GLU A 347 6.28 13.79 -25.75
CA GLU A 347 7.65 14.24 -25.91
C GLU A 347 7.87 15.49 -25.06
N THR A 348 8.93 15.51 -24.26
CA THR A 348 9.31 16.65 -23.42
C THR A 348 10.80 16.95 -23.56
N HIS A 349 11.21 18.15 -23.18
CA HIS A 349 12.60 18.62 -23.26
C HIS A 349 13.07 19.15 -21.90
N PRO A 350 13.31 18.27 -20.91
CA PRO A 350 13.79 18.70 -19.60
C PRO A 350 15.16 19.38 -19.71
N ALA A 351 15.30 20.52 -19.03
CA ALA A 351 16.56 21.23 -18.90
C ALA A 351 16.74 21.67 -17.44
N GLY A 352 17.98 21.72 -16.95
CA GLY A 352 18.26 22.07 -15.55
C GLY A 352 17.83 23.48 -15.15
N THR A 353 17.57 24.34 -16.13
CA THR A 353 17.06 25.71 -15.96
C THR A 353 15.54 25.82 -16.04
N ARG A 354 14.83 24.73 -16.35
CA ARG A 354 13.36 24.70 -16.48
C ARG A 354 12.73 23.87 -15.37
N PRO A 355 11.53 24.24 -14.90
CA PRO A 355 10.76 23.40 -13.98
C PRO A 355 10.43 22.04 -14.61
N ALA A 356 10.12 21.06 -13.77
CA ALA A 356 9.67 19.74 -14.22
C ALA A 356 8.32 19.82 -14.94
N GLU A 357 8.12 18.94 -15.92
CA GLU A 357 6.91 18.83 -16.72
C GLU A 357 6.16 17.54 -16.40
N TRP A 358 4.83 17.60 -16.33
CA TRP A 358 4.00 16.42 -16.07
C TRP A 358 3.46 15.82 -17.37
N ILE A 359 3.80 14.56 -17.60
CA ILE A 359 3.22 13.74 -18.66
C ILE A 359 1.97 13.05 -18.11
N ASP A 360 0.88 13.10 -18.87
CA ASP A 360 -0.37 12.39 -18.60
C ASP A 360 -1.02 11.97 -19.93
N VAL A 361 -0.79 10.73 -20.36
CA VAL A 361 -1.17 10.24 -21.69
C VAL A 361 -2.04 8.98 -21.62
N ASP A 362 -2.88 8.81 -22.64
CA ASP A 362 -3.70 7.61 -22.83
C ASP A 362 -2.82 6.45 -23.31
N ILE A 363 -2.94 5.31 -22.63
CA ILE A 363 -2.27 4.05 -22.95
C ILE A 363 -3.29 2.92 -23.14
N THR A 364 -4.58 3.25 -23.34
CA THR A 364 -5.63 2.26 -23.55
C THR A 364 -5.29 1.34 -24.72
N GLY A 365 -5.20 0.04 -24.45
CA GLY A 365 -4.86 -0.98 -25.45
C GLY A 365 -3.38 -1.07 -25.83
N VAL A 366 -2.52 -0.22 -25.25
CA VAL A 366 -1.06 -0.30 -25.42
C VAL A 366 -0.52 -1.51 -24.68
N ARG A 367 0.33 -2.30 -25.33
CA ARG A 367 0.98 -3.48 -24.72
C ARG A 367 2.40 -3.21 -24.26
N ARG A 368 3.12 -2.32 -24.95
CA ARG A 368 4.50 -1.94 -24.63
C ARG A 368 4.60 -0.44 -24.42
N LEU A 369 5.16 -0.05 -23.28
CA LEU A 369 5.52 1.35 -23.02
C LEU A 369 7.04 1.49 -23.08
N SER A 370 7.55 2.37 -23.95
CA SER A 370 8.98 2.72 -23.98
C SER A 370 9.20 4.15 -23.51
N ILE A 371 10.26 4.34 -22.70
CA ILE A 371 10.74 5.67 -22.31
C ILE A 371 12.17 5.79 -22.84
N LEU A 372 12.35 6.66 -23.83
CA LEU A 372 13.64 7.04 -24.35
C LEU A 372 14.04 8.39 -23.74
N VAL A 373 15.19 8.43 -23.09
CA VAL A 373 15.92 9.67 -22.79
C VAL A 373 17.04 9.77 -23.81
N ASP A 374 16.90 10.68 -24.77
CA ASP A 374 17.87 10.98 -25.81
C ASP A 374 18.72 12.20 -25.43
N PHE A 375 19.83 12.37 -26.14
CA PHE A 375 20.68 13.55 -25.97
C PHE A 375 19.92 14.83 -26.32
N GLY A 376 20.15 15.88 -25.55
CA GLY A 376 19.66 17.22 -25.88
C GLY A 376 20.73 18.07 -26.56
N GLU A 377 20.72 19.37 -26.28
CA GLU A 377 21.60 20.35 -26.93
C GLU A 377 23.06 20.30 -26.40
N ASP A 378 23.27 19.84 -25.16
CA ASP A 378 24.54 19.87 -24.45
C ASP A 378 25.22 18.49 -24.33
N MET A 379 25.06 17.65 -25.36
CA MET A 379 25.57 16.27 -25.41
C MET A 379 24.94 15.38 -24.32
N ASP A 380 25.74 14.79 -23.42
CA ASP A 380 25.29 13.97 -22.28
C ASP A 380 25.61 14.59 -20.91
N LEU A 381 26.02 15.87 -20.89
CA LEU A 381 26.53 16.54 -19.70
C LEU A 381 25.40 16.92 -18.74
N GLY A 382 25.28 16.15 -17.65
CA GLY A 382 24.31 16.43 -16.58
C GLY A 382 22.89 15.94 -16.90
N ASP A 383 22.72 15.15 -17.97
CA ASP A 383 21.44 14.59 -18.42
C ASP A 383 20.95 13.47 -17.50
N GLN A 384 20.66 13.83 -16.26
CA GLN A 384 20.16 12.95 -15.22
C GLN A 384 18.68 13.21 -15.07
N VAL A 385 17.90 12.49 -15.86
CA VAL A 385 16.46 12.70 -15.96
C VAL A 385 15.75 11.85 -14.92
N ASN A 386 14.99 12.50 -14.04
CA ASN A 386 14.04 11.82 -13.16
C ASN A 386 12.65 11.81 -13.81
N CYS A 387 12.08 10.61 -13.91
CA CYS A 387 10.65 10.39 -14.13
C CYS A 387 10.02 10.04 -12.78
N CYS A 388 9.72 11.05 -11.97
CA CYS A 388 9.11 10.91 -10.65
C CYS A 388 7.64 10.51 -10.75
N GLU A 389 7.18 9.71 -9.79
CA GLU A 389 5.81 9.21 -9.74
C GLU A 389 5.35 8.50 -11.03
N ALA A 390 6.32 7.95 -11.79
CA ALA A 390 6.09 7.25 -13.04
C ALA A 390 5.26 5.99 -12.82
N ARG A 391 3.99 6.04 -13.23
CA ARG A 391 3.00 5.02 -12.94
C ARG A 391 1.98 4.86 -14.05
N ILE A 392 1.42 3.67 -14.14
CA ILE A 392 0.23 3.37 -14.94
C ILE A 392 -1.00 3.34 -14.03
N VAL A 393 -2.12 3.81 -14.56
CA VAL A 393 -3.39 3.90 -13.85
C VAL A 393 -4.54 3.31 -14.67
N LYS A 394 -5.43 2.56 -14.01
CA LYS A 394 -6.64 1.96 -14.62
C LYS A 394 -7.73 2.94 -14.97
#